data_AF-A0A087TBN3-F1
#
_entry.id   AF-A0A087TBN3-F1
#
_cell.length_a   1.000
_cell.length_b   1.000
_cell.length_c   1.000
_cell.angle_alpha   90.00
_cell.angle_beta   90.00
_cell.angle_gamma   90.00
#
_symmetry.space_group_name_H-M   'P 1'
#
loop_
_entity.id
_entity.type
_entity.pdbx_description
1 polymer ?
#
loop_
_entity_poly.entity_id
_entity_poly.type
_entity_poly.pdbx_seq_one_letter_code
_entity_poly.pdbx_strand_id
1 'polypeptide(L)'
;MLLNITYVDYCVMSYFNLQDHWDEYQVVLSFLVSNTMSLLLWYILYMRRKTMTKLLEDMSVTCDGFLVIQRKETRMINSAVFFCVICVPLAYSTTSIYLINYHDKSNDYYAFYTYGWKVQNLTLSINVYLFFKNLTTTLLDPVFISIITFVYCMMCCRCCELLGDCSRRTLKLLRSECLPSRRSLLNVMKEYSRIIQLLERFQSAFSLPSFLLTMVGSTSSFTILASALHYTPEEVTAPVIAENTFVFLTSAFSLIGVIACAAQVPIAMNTVKTYLQKLYEKILWCDDDIKFNESLILLLNQLKERPSVILSGCEVDQ
;
A
#
# COMPACT_ATOMS: atom_id res chain seq x y z
N MET A 1 3.38 21.37 2.63
CA MET A 1 4.34 22.43 2.30
C MET A 1 5.68 21.84 1.87
N LEU A 2 6.36 21.05 2.71
CA LEU A 2 7.62 20.40 2.34
C LEU A 2 7.52 19.57 1.04
N LEU A 3 6.53 18.67 0.92
CA LEU A 3 6.32 17.87 -0.31
C LEU A 3 6.19 18.73 -1.58
N ASN A 4 5.44 19.83 -1.52
CA ASN A 4 5.26 20.71 -2.68
C ASN A 4 6.55 21.43 -3.06
N ILE A 5 7.33 21.87 -2.06
CA ILE A 5 8.62 22.53 -2.30
C ILE A 5 9.59 21.54 -2.94
N THR A 6 9.68 20.32 -2.40
CA THR A 6 10.52 19.25 -2.96
C THR A 6 10.10 18.88 -4.37
N TYR A 7 8.80 18.78 -4.64
CA TYR A 7 8.29 18.49 -5.98
C TYR A 7 8.63 19.60 -6.99
N VAL A 8 8.40 20.87 -6.63
CA VAL A 8 8.74 22.00 -7.51
C VAL A 8 10.24 22.06 -7.77
N ASP A 9 11.05 21.87 -6.73
CA ASP A 9 12.51 21.79 -6.87
C ASP A 9 12.90 20.70 -7.86
N TYR A 10 12.29 19.52 -7.73
CA TYR A 10 12.51 18.40 -8.64
C TYR A 10 12.14 18.71 -10.08
N CYS A 11 10.98 19.32 -10.33
CA CYS A 11 10.57 19.72 -11.67
C CYS A 11 11.58 20.68 -12.31
N VAL A 12 12.11 21.63 -11.53
CA VAL A 12 13.12 22.58 -11.99
C VAL A 12 14.42 21.86 -12.33
N MET A 13 14.87 20.92 -11.48
CA MET A 13 16.05 20.09 -11.78
C MET A 13 15.87 19.27 -13.04
N SER A 14 14.73 18.59 -13.17
CA SER A 14 14.38 17.82 -14.35
C SER A 14 14.46 18.66 -15.62
N TYR A 15 13.89 19.87 -15.58
CA TYR A 15 13.91 20.80 -16.70
C TYR A 15 15.33 21.19 -17.13
N PHE A 16 16.19 21.58 -16.18
CA PHE A 16 17.58 21.96 -16.48
C PHE A 16 18.41 20.79 -17.00
N ASN A 17 18.26 19.60 -16.41
CA ASN A 17 19.00 18.42 -16.88
C ASN A 17 18.56 17.98 -18.29
N LEU A 18 17.27 18.04 -18.59
CA LEU A 18 16.72 17.76 -19.93
C LEU A 18 17.24 18.71 -21.01
N GLN A 19 17.54 19.96 -20.65
CA GLN A 19 18.04 20.94 -21.60
C GLN A 19 19.44 20.58 -22.11
N ASP A 20 20.28 20.04 -21.22
CA ASP A 20 21.68 19.74 -21.52
C ASP A 20 21.92 18.27 -21.92
N HIS A 21 21.03 17.35 -21.52
CA HIS A 21 21.20 15.90 -21.71
C HIS A 21 19.89 15.25 -22.18
N TRP A 22 19.53 15.49 -23.45
CA TRP A 22 18.33 14.90 -24.07
C TRP A 22 18.34 13.38 -24.06
N ASP A 23 19.52 12.75 -24.01
CA ASP A 23 19.69 11.30 -24.02
C ASP A 23 19.14 10.66 -22.72
N GLU A 24 19.12 11.42 -21.62
CA GLU A 24 18.64 10.98 -20.31
C GLU A 24 17.14 11.24 -20.08
N TYR A 25 16.41 11.70 -21.10
CA TYR A 25 15.03 12.16 -20.95
C TYR A 25 14.08 11.11 -20.34
N GLN A 26 14.32 9.83 -20.63
CA GLN A 26 13.48 8.73 -20.15
C GLN A 26 13.56 8.57 -18.64
N VAL A 27 14.78 8.70 -18.10
CA VAL A 27 15.07 8.60 -16.66
C VAL A 27 14.43 9.78 -15.94
N VAL A 28 14.67 11.00 -16.44
CA VAL A 28 14.11 12.23 -15.88
C VAL A 28 12.58 12.21 -15.90
N LEU A 29 11.98 11.79 -17.02
CA LEU A 29 10.53 11.71 -17.18
C LEU A 29 9.92 10.70 -16.22
N SER A 30 10.55 9.53 -16.05
CA SER A 30 10.04 8.52 -15.12
C SER A 30 10.03 9.03 -13.68
N PHE A 31 11.12 9.64 -13.24
CA PHE A 31 11.17 10.20 -11.90
C PHE A 31 10.14 11.32 -11.72
N LEU A 32 9.91 12.16 -12.73
CA LEU A 32 8.88 13.18 -12.70
C LEU A 32 7.49 12.55 -12.56
N VAL A 33 7.20 11.47 -13.30
CA VAL A 33 5.94 10.73 -13.19
C VAL A 33 5.79 10.13 -11.79
N SER A 34 6.82 9.47 -11.25
CA SER A 34 6.78 8.86 -9.91
C SER A 34 6.51 9.90 -8.81
N ASN A 35 7.21 11.03 -8.85
CA ASN A 35 7.02 12.13 -7.92
C ASN A 35 5.63 12.79 -8.06
N THR A 36 5.14 12.94 -9.29
CA THR A 36 3.80 13.49 -9.56
C THR A 36 2.72 12.59 -8.98
N MET A 37 2.86 11.27 -9.15
CA MET A 37 1.93 10.30 -8.59
C MET A 37 2.00 10.26 -7.05
N SER A 38 3.19 10.40 -6.46
CA SER A 38 3.36 10.51 -5.01
C SER A 38 2.66 11.76 -4.45
N LEU A 39 2.80 12.88 -5.14
CA LEU A 39 2.11 14.13 -4.77
C LEU A 39 0.59 14.01 -4.94
N LEU A 40 0.13 13.40 -6.02
CA LEU A 40 -1.28 13.15 -6.28
C LEU A 40 -1.87 12.24 -5.19
N LEU A 41 -1.16 11.17 -4.82
CA LEU A 41 -1.52 10.27 -3.74
C LEU A 41 -1.63 11.03 -2.42
N TRP A 42 -0.64 11.87 -2.09
CA TRP A 42 -0.69 12.72 -0.90
C TRP A 42 -1.92 13.65 -0.91
N TYR A 43 -2.19 14.30 -2.04
CA TYR A 43 -3.35 15.19 -2.17
C TYR A 43 -4.68 14.45 -1.99
N ILE A 44 -4.82 13.26 -2.58
CA ILE A 44 -6.02 12.42 -2.43
C ILE A 44 -6.21 11.99 -0.98
N LEU A 45 -5.14 11.54 -0.31
CA LEU A 45 -5.19 11.16 1.11
C LEU A 45 -5.54 12.36 1.99
N TYR A 46 -5.00 13.54 1.68
CA TYR A 46 -5.34 14.78 2.36
C TYR A 46 -6.82 15.13 2.21
N MET A 47 -7.36 15.05 0.99
CA MET A 47 -8.77 15.31 0.71
C MET A 47 -9.69 14.29 1.38
N ARG A 48 -9.25 13.03 1.48
CA ARG A 48 -10.01 11.92 2.09
C ARG A 48 -9.74 11.72 3.58
N ARG A 49 -8.95 12.58 4.23
CA ARG A 49 -8.52 12.39 5.63
C ARG A 49 -9.67 12.10 6.59
N LYS A 50 -10.79 12.81 6.46
CA LYS A 50 -11.97 12.63 7.34
C LYS A 50 -12.58 11.24 7.18
N THR A 51 -12.69 10.76 5.93
CA THR A 51 -13.20 9.43 5.61
C THR A 51 -12.25 8.35 6.16
N MET A 52 -10.94 8.53 6.05
CA MET A 52 -9.95 7.60 6.59
C MET A 52 -9.95 7.56 8.12
N THR A 53 -10.04 8.71 8.79
CA THR A 53 -10.16 8.77 10.25
C THR A 53 -11.41 8.03 10.72
N LYS A 54 -12.56 8.29 10.09
CA LYS A 54 -13.80 7.59 10.40
C LYS A 54 -13.70 6.08 10.16
N LEU A 55 -13.02 5.66 9.08
CA LEU A 55 -12.80 4.25 8.80
C LEU A 55 -11.94 3.58 9.88
N LEU A 56 -10.88 4.25 10.35
CA LEU A 56 -10.03 3.76 11.43
C LEU A 56 -10.82 3.66 12.75
N GLU A 57 -11.68 4.64 13.03
CA GLU A 57 -12.60 4.60 14.17
C GLU A 57 -13.60 3.44 14.06
N ASP A 58 -14.22 3.25 12.89
CA ASP A 58 -15.17 2.16 12.63
C ASP A 58 -14.50 0.79 12.78
N MET A 59 -13.27 0.63 12.26
CA MET A 59 -12.47 -0.57 12.52
C MET A 59 -12.24 -0.75 14.01
N SER A 60 -12.01 0.33 14.75
CA SER A 60 -11.68 0.25 16.17
C SER A 60 -12.82 -0.25 17.03
N VAL A 61 -14.02 0.20 16.68
CA VAL A 61 -15.28 -0.19 17.32
C VAL A 61 -15.67 -1.61 16.92
N THR A 62 -15.55 -1.96 15.64
CA THR A 62 -15.96 -3.30 15.12
C THR A 62 -15.10 -4.41 15.70
N CYS A 63 -13.86 -4.11 16.06
CA CYS A 63 -12.92 -5.07 16.65
C CYS A 63 -13.15 -5.34 18.15
N ASP A 64 -14.18 -4.83 18.84
CA ASP A 64 -14.37 -5.02 20.30
C ASP A 64 -13.07 -4.75 21.10
N GLY A 65 -12.35 -3.67 20.76
CA GLY A 65 -11.07 -3.35 21.39
C GLY A 65 -9.83 -4.09 20.86
N PHE A 66 -9.93 -4.94 19.83
CA PHE A 66 -8.75 -5.49 19.12
C PHE A 66 -7.96 -4.44 18.34
N LEU A 67 -8.50 -3.22 18.18
CA LEU A 67 -7.75 -2.07 17.68
C LEU A 67 -7.05 -1.28 18.80
N VAL A 68 -7.14 -1.77 20.05
CA VAL A 68 -5.93 -1.80 20.87
C VAL A 68 -5.01 -2.78 20.17
N ILE A 69 -4.36 -2.29 19.11
CA ILE A 69 -3.18 -2.89 18.51
C ILE A 69 -2.42 -3.47 19.69
N GLN A 70 -2.31 -4.81 19.78
CA GLN A 70 -1.76 -5.42 20.98
C GLN A 70 -0.44 -4.71 21.26
N ARG A 71 -0.09 -4.45 22.52
CA ARG A 71 1.11 -3.64 22.85
C ARG A 71 2.35 -4.11 22.07
N LYS A 72 2.41 -5.41 21.76
CA LYS A 72 3.37 -6.05 20.85
C LYS A 72 3.27 -5.59 19.38
N GLU A 73 2.10 -5.64 18.77
CA GLU A 73 1.85 -5.16 17.41
C GLU A 73 2.09 -3.65 17.28
N THR A 74 1.77 -2.85 18.32
CA THR A 74 2.01 -1.39 18.31
C THR A 74 3.49 -1.13 18.30
N ARG A 75 4.24 -1.89 19.12
CA ARG A 75 5.70 -1.83 19.12
C ARG A 75 6.27 -2.25 17.76
N MET A 76 5.73 -3.29 17.12
CA MET A 76 6.17 -3.71 15.78
C MET A 76 5.88 -2.66 14.72
N ILE A 77 4.67 -2.10 14.68
CA ILE A 77 4.29 -1.04 13.73
C ILE A 77 5.15 0.19 13.96
N ASN A 78 5.30 0.66 15.20
CA ASN A 78 6.14 1.82 15.52
C ASN A 78 7.60 1.56 15.15
N SER A 79 8.12 0.35 15.37
CA SER A 79 9.48 -0.01 14.97
C SER A 79 9.62 -0.03 13.45
N ALA A 80 8.67 -0.62 12.73
CA ALA A 80 8.67 -0.66 11.28
C ALA A 80 8.61 0.76 10.68
N VAL A 81 7.70 1.60 11.18
CA VAL A 81 7.58 3.01 10.76
C VAL A 81 8.86 3.77 11.08
N PHE A 82 9.43 3.60 12.28
CA PHE A 82 10.71 4.23 12.63
C PHE A 82 11.83 3.81 11.68
N PHE A 83 11.97 2.51 11.39
CA PHE A 83 12.97 2.01 10.47
C PHE A 83 12.76 2.53 9.05
N CYS A 84 11.54 2.50 8.53
CA CYS A 84 11.22 2.95 7.17
C CYS A 84 11.34 4.48 6.99
N VAL A 85 10.97 5.27 7.99
CA VAL A 85 10.93 6.74 7.89
C VAL A 85 12.25 7.39 8.25
N ILE A 86 13.02 6.77 9.16
CA ILE A 86 14.25 7.37 9.69
C ILE A 86 15.46 6.58 9.22
N CYS A 87 15.57 5.31 9.59
CA CYS A 87 16.80 4.55 9.36
C CYS A 87 17.10 4.32 7.87
N VAL A 88 16.11 3.88 7.09
CA VAL A 88 16.27 3.57 5.67
C VAL A 88 16.69 4.80 4.85
N PRO A 89 15.94 5.92 4.85
CA PRO A 89 16.33 7.09 4.08
C PRO A 89 17.64 7.73 4.55
N LEU A 90 17.98 7.69 5.85
CA LEU A 90 19.29 8.15 6.34
C LEU A 90 20.43 7.25 5.85
N ALA A 91 20.28 5.93 5.94
CA ALA A 91 21.28 4.98 5.49
C ALA A 91 21.48 5.08 3.98
N TYR A 92 20.39 5.17 3.21
CA TYR A 92 20.43 5.38 1.77
C TYR A 92 21.14 6.69 1.43
N SER A 93 20.71 7.82 2.01
CA SER A 93 21.31 9.13 1.72
C SER A 93 22.80 9.16 2.04
N THR A 94 23.22 8.58 3.17
CA THR A 94 24.63 8.49 3.57
C THR A 94 25.42 7.62 2.59
N THR A 95 24.87 6.48 2.21
CA THR A 95 25.52 5.54 1.29
C THR A 95 25.64 6.13 -0.11
N SER A 96 24.60 6.79 -0.62
CA SER A 96 24.64 7.47 -1.91
C SER A 96 25.73 8.54 -1.90
N ILE A 97 25.77 9.45 -0.91
CA ILE A 97 26.82 10.47 -0.84
C ILE A 97 28.21 9.84 -0.76
N TYR A 98 28.39 8.77 0.02
CA TYR A 98 29.66 8.04 0.08
C TYR A 98 30.07 7.46 -1.28
N LEU A 99 29.15 6.75 -1.95
CA LEU A 99 29.41 6.11 -3.25
C LEU A 99 29.71 7.14 -4.33
N ILE A 100 28.99 8.26 -4.34
CA ILE A 100 29.23 9.33 -5.33
C ILE A 100 30.62 9.95 -5.09
N ASN A 101 31.00 10.24 -3.84
CA ASN A 101 32.34 10.77 -3.53
C ASN A 101 33.48 9.80 -3.89
N TYR A 102 33.25 8.48 -3.85
CA TYR A 102 34.30 7.48 -4.05
C TYR A 102 34.40 6.96 -5.49
N HIS A 103 33.26 6.80 -6.17
CA HIS A 103 33.19 6.13 -7.48
C HIS A 103 32.86 7.06 -8.66
N ASP A 104 32.18 8.19 -8.46
CA ASP A 104 31.83 9.10 -9.54
C ASP A 104 32.87 10.23 -9.70
N LYS A 105 33.97 9.92 -10.38
CA LYS A 105 35.07 10.88 -10.60
C LYS A 105 34.78 11.90 -11.71
N SER A 106 33.82 11.63 -12.60
CA SER A 106 33.43 12.55 -13.68
C SER A 106 32.43 13.61 -13.23
N ASN A 107 31.85 13.41 -12.03
CA ASN A 107 30.83 14.25 -11.42
C ASN A 107 29.55 14.37 -12.26
N ASP A 108 29.28 13.41 -13.14
CA ASP A 108 28.10 13.45 -14.01
C ASP A 108 26.83 13.16 -13.20
N TYR A 109 26.89 12.26 -12.21
CA TYR A 109 25.76 12.01 -11.31
C TYR A 109 25.46 13.23 -10.41
N TYR A 110 26.46 14.05 -10.07
CA TYR A 110 26.26 15.31 -9.33
C TYR A 110 25.51 16.36 -10.12
N ALA A 111 25.66 16.38 -11.44
CA ALA A 111 25.02 17.38 -12.30
C ALA A 111 23.50 17.34 -12.12
N PHE A 112 22.94 16.12 -11.99
CA PHE A 112 21.51 15.96 -11.76
C PHE A 112 21.01 16.73 -10.53
N TYR A 113 21.68 16.54 -9.38
CA TYR A 113 21.31 17.14 -8.09
C TYR A 113 21.62 18.64 -7.98
N THR A 114 22.41 19.17 -8.92
CA THR A 114 22.91 20.54 -8.95
C THR A 114 22.42 21.32 -10.17
N TYR A 115 21.30 20.92 -10.77
CA TYR A 115 20.65 21.60 -11.91
C TYR A 115 21.55 21.67 -13.16
N GLY A 116 22.26 20.58 -13.47
CA GLY A 116 23.18 20.44 -14.60
C GLY A 116 24.60 20.96 -14.34
N TRP A 117 24.87 21.54 -13.16
CA TRP A 117 26.15 22.21 -12.91
C TRP A 117 27.22 21.24 -12.41
N LYS A 118 28.25 20.98 -13.23
CA LYS A 118 29.39 20.15 -12.80
C LYS A 118 30.18 20.84 -11.68
N VAL A 119 30.07 20.31 -10.46
CA VAL A 119 30.81 20.82 -9.30
C VAL A 119 32.23 20.24 -9.32
N GLN A 120 33.24 21.07 -9.57
CA GLN A 120 34.63 20.59 -9.64
C GLN A 120 35.25 20.27 -8.26
N ASN A 121 34.78 20.90 -7.18
CA ASN A 121 35.30 20.70 -5.83
C ASN A 121 34.18 20.38 -4.84
N LEU A 122 34.17 19.15 -4.33
CA LEU A 122 33.23 18.67 -3.33
C LEU A 122 33.61 19.23 -1.95
N THR A 123 33.18 20.47 -1.70
CA THR A 123 33.28 21.06 -0.37
C THR A 123 32.33 20.37 0.60
N LEU A 124 32.67 20.38 1.89
CA LEU A 124 31.79 19.86 2.96
C LEU A 124 30.38 20.45 2.87
N SER A 125 30.26 21.74 2.55
CA SER A 125 28.97 22.42 2.37
C SER A 125 28.13 21.83 1.24
N ILE A 126 28.75 21.45 0.12
CA ILE A 126 28.03 20.84 -1.01
C ILE A 126 27.57 19.43 -0.65
N ASN A 127 28.44 18.63 0.00
CA ASN A 127 28.06 17.30 0.46
C ASN A 127 26.90 17.32 1.48
N VAL A 128 26.89 18.29 2.40
CA VAL A 128 25.78 18.49 3.35
C VAL A 128 24.50 18.86 2.62
N TYR A 129 24.56 19.80 1.67
CA TYR A 129 23.40 20.17 0.85
C TYR A 129 22.82 18.98 0.09
N LEU A 130 23.68 18.22 -0.61
CA LEU A 130 23.27 17.04 -1.37
C LEU A 130 22.68 15.95 -0.48
N PHE A 131 23.23 15.75 0.72
CA PHE A 131 22.68 14.82 1.70
C PHE A 131 21.24 15.18 2.06
N PHE A 132 20.98 16.43 2.44
CA PHE A 132 19.62 16.86 2.79
C PHE A 132 18.66 16.83 1.60
N LYS A 133 19.17 17.15 0.41
CA LYS A 133 18.40 17.09 -0.83
C LYS A 133 17.97 15.66 -1.13
N ASN A 134 18.92 14.73 -1.16
CA ASN A 134 18.65 13.31 -1.38
C ASN A 134 17.72 12.73 -0.29
N LEU A 135 17.95 13.10 0.97
CA LEU A 135 17.09 12.70 2.08
C LEU A 135 15.64 13.15 1.87
N THR A 136 15.43 14.40 1.44
CA THR A 136 14.09 14.95 1.22
C THR A 136 13.41 14.29 0.03
N THR A 137 14.13 14.02 -1.06
CA THR A 137 13.62 13.29 -2.22
C THR A 137 13.25 11.86 -1.85
N THR A 138 14.11 11.15 -1.11
CA THR A 138 13.87 9.76 -0.67
C THR A 138 12.65 9.67 0.25
N LEU A 139 12.42 10.68 1.09
CA LEU A 139 11.23 10.78 1.93
C LEU A 139 9.94 10.93 1.11
N LEU A 140 9.99 11.64 -0.02
CA LEU A 140 8.88 11.81 -0.95
C LEU A 140 8.60 10.53 -1.76
N ASP A 141 9.64 9.89 -2.27
CA ASP A 141 9.59 8.64 -3.03
C ASP A 141 10.93 7.89 -2.82
N PRO A 142 10.97 6.63 -2.35
CA PRO A 142 9.86 5.68 -2.18
C PRO A 142 9.30 5.56 -0.75
N VAL A 143 9.80 6.33 0.23
CA VAL A 143 9.43 6.12 1.65
C VAL A 143 7.96 6.44 1.90
N PHE A 144 7.45 7.57 1.43
CA PHE A 144 6.03 7.93 1.59
C PHE A 144 5.11 6.84 1.00
N ILE A 145 5.37 6.39 -0.22
CA ILE A 145 4.62 5.31 -0.87
C ILE A 145 4.66 4.04 -0.02
N SER A 146 5.83 3.68 0.50
CA SER A 146 6.02 2.49 1.33
C SER A 146 5.20 2.55 2.61
N ILE A 147 5.08 3.72 3.26
CA ILE A 147 4.22 3.91 4.44
C ILE A 147 2.75 3.70 4.09
N ILE A 148 2.28 4.30 3.00
CA ILE A 148 0.86 4.18 2.59
C ILE A 148 0.55 2.72 2.23
N THR A 149 1.45 2.06 1.49
CA THR A 149 1.36 0.63 1.19
C THR A 149 1.32 -0.21 2.46
N PHE A 150 2.20 0.06 3.42
CA PHE A 150 2.20 -0.65 4.70
C PHE A 150 0.87 -0.50 5.44
N VAL A 151 0.33 0.71 5.53
CA VAL A 151 -0.99 0.97 6.14
C VAL A 151 -2.09 0.22 5.40
N TYR A 152 -2.11 0.27 4.07
CA TYR A 152 -3.08 -0.45 3.25
C TYR A 152 -3.03 -1.97 3.51
N CYS A 153 -1.83 -2.56 3.45
CA CYS A 153 -1.62 -3.98 3.69
C CYS A 153 -2.04 -4.39 5.12
N MET A 154 -1.69 -3.59 6.12
CA MET A 154 -2.12 -3.81 7.50
C MET A 154 -3.64 -3.85 7.64
N MET A 155 -4.35 -2.92 7.01
CA MET A 155 -5.83 -2.89 7.03
C MET A 155 -6.43 -4.10 6.32
N CYS A 156 -5.89 -4.51 5.17
CA CYS A 156 -6.28 -5.74 4.48
C CYS A 156 -6.09 -6.98 5.36
N CYS A 157 -4.91 -7.13 5.99
CA CYS A 157 -4.63 -8.24 6.90
C CYS A 157 -5.63 -8.29 8.07
N ARG A 158 -5.99 -7.14 8.65
CA ARG A 158 -7.01 -7.08 9.70
C ARG A 158 -8.39 -7.49 9.23
N CYS A 159 -8.80 -7.06 8.05
CA CYS A 159 -10.05 -7.52 7.46
C CYS A 159 -10.05 -9.05 7.25
N CYS A 160 -8.92 -9.61 6.80
CA CYS A 160 -8.76 -11.06 6.67
C CYS A 160 -8.85 -11.78 8.02
N GLU A 161 -8.28 -11.24 9.09
CA GLU A 161 -8.40 -11.80 10.44
C GLU A 161 -9.85 -11.80 10.94
N LEU A 162 -10.59 -10.69 10.77
CA LEU A 162 -12.00 -10.59 11.13
C LEU A 162 -12.86 -11.59 10.35
N LEU A 163 -12.63 -11.71 9.04
CA LEU A 163 -13.29 -12.72 8.21
C LEU A 163 -12.91 -14.14 8.66
N GLY A 164 -11.66 -14.38 9.03
CA GLY A 164 -11.18 -15.66 9.56
C GLY A 164 -11.87 -16.03 10.88
N ASP A 165 -12.06 -15.08 11.79
CA ASP A 165 -12.80 -15.29 13.04
C ASP A 165 -14.27 -15.55 12.79
N CYS A 166 -14.90 -14.78 11.91
CA CYS A 166 -16.28 -15.02 11.49
C CYS A 166 -16.41 -16.42 10.88
N SER A 167 -15.48 -16.82 10.00
CA SER A 167 -15.42 -18.15 9.38
C SER A 167 -15.32 -19.26 10.42
N ARG A 168 -14.43 -19.13 11.42
CA ARG A 168 -14.29 -20.07 12.54
C ARG A 168 -15.58 -20.19 13.35
N ARG A 169 -16.28 -19.08 13.63
CA ARG A 169 -17.55 -19.08 14.35
C ARG A 169 -18.66 -19.78 13.54
N THR A 170 -18.77 -19.49 12.24
CA THR A 170 -19.72 -20.16 11.34
C THR A 170 -19.45 -21.66 11.28
N LEU A 171 -18.18 -22.07 11.18
CA LEU A 171 -17.80 -23.48 11.14
C LEU A 171 -18.15 -24.22 12.44
N LYS A 172 -18.00 -23.58 13.61
CA LYS A 172 -18.43 -24.15 14.90
C LYS A 172 -19.94 -24.40 14.93
N LEU A 173 -20.74 -23.46 14.41
CA LEU A 173 -22.19 -23.64 14.30
C LEU A 173 -22.55 -24.77 13.33
N LEU A 174 -21.82 -24.88 12.21
CA LEU A 174 -22.03 -25.94 11.24
C LEU A 174 -21.74 -27.33 11.81
N ARG A 175 -20.65 -27.47 12.59
CA ARG A 175 -20.22 -28.74 13.22
C ARG A 175 -21.05 -29.16 14.43
N SER A 176 -21.80 -28.25 15.05
CA SER A 176 -22.70 -28.59 16.17
C SER A 176 -23.70 -29.67 15.75
N GLU A 177 -23.81 -30.75 16.53
CA GLU A 177 -24.79 -31.82 16.28
C GLU A 177 -26.23 -31.30 16.42
N CYS A 178 -26.47 -30.37 17.35
CA CYS A 178 -27.75 -29.70 17.52
C CYS A 178 -27.93 -28.54 16.53
N LEU A 179 -29.19 -28.27 16.16
CA LEU A 179 -29.57 -27.09 15.38
C LEU A 179 -29.02 -25.82 16.05
N PRO A 180 -28.37 -24.91 15.31
CA PRO A 180 -27.82 -23.69 15.87
C PRO A 180 -28.94 -22.81 16.42
N SER A 181 -28.73 -22.22 17.61
CA SER A 181 -29.72 -21.30 18.17
C SER A 181 -29.91 -20.08 17.25
N ARG A 182 -31.16 -19.61 17.13
CA ARG A 182 -31.51 -18.40 16.36
C ARG A 182 -30.66 -17.19 16.74
N ARG A 183 -30.35 -17.04 18.03
CA ARG A 183 -29.51 -15.94 18.54
C ARG A 183 -28.08 -16.05 18.03
N SER A 184 -27.50 -17.25 18.06
CA SER A 184 -26.13 -17.48 17.57
C SER A 184 -26.01 -17.21 16.07
N LEU A 185 -27.00 -17.66 15.28
CA LEU A 185 -27.05 -17.42 13.85
C LEU A 185 -27.18 -15.93 13.51
N LEU A 186 -28.12 -15.23 14.15
CA LEU A 186 -28.28 -13.77 13.98
C LEU A 186 -27.01 -13.00 14.36
N ASN A 187 -26.29 -13.43 15.40
CA ASN A 187 -25.05 -12.79 15.80
C ASN A 187 -23.96 -12.91 14.73
N VAL A 188 -23.74 -14.11 14.19
CA VAL A 188 -22.76 -14.34 13.10
C VAL A 188 -23.14 -13.55 11.85
N MET A 189 -24.43 -13.50 11.50
CA MET A 189 -24.90 -12.74 10.34
C MET A 189 -24.72 -11.23 10.52
N LYS A 190 -25.03 -10.71 11.71
CA LYS A 190 -24.80 -9.29 12.03
C LYS A 190 -23.31 -8.95 11.99
N GLU A 191 -22.46 -9.82 12.52
CA GLU A 191 -21.00 -9.67 12.49
C GLU A 191 -20.50 -9.65 11.05
N TYR A 192 -20.89 -10.63 10.23
CA TYR A 192 -20.51 -10.68 8.81
C TYR A 192 -20.99 -9.45 8.03
N SER A 193 -22.23 -9.00 8.26
CA SER A 193 -22.77 -7.79 7.64
C SER A 193 -21.97 -6.54 8.02
N ARG A 194 -21.55 -6.41 9.29
CA ARG A 194 -20.68 -5.31 9.74
C ARG A 194 -19.32 -5.36 9.06
N ILE A 195 -18.71 -6.54 8.95
CA ILE A 195 -17.42 -6.71 8.25
C ILE A 195 -17.54 -6.33 6.78
N ILE A 196 -18.62 -6.72 6.09
CA ILE A 196 -18.86 -6.31 4.70
C ILE A 196 -18.99 -4.79 4.59
N GLN A 197 -19.78 -4.14 5.43
CA GLN A 197 -19.94 -2.68 5.40
C GLN A 197 -18.60 -1.96 5.65
N LEU A 198 -17.77 -2.51 6.52
CA LEU A 198 -16.42 -2.00 6.77
C LEU A 198 -15.53 -2.14 5.53
N LEU A 199 -15.58 -3.30 4.86
CA LEU A 199 -14.85 -3.56 3.62
C LEU A 199 -15.31 -2.64 2.48
N GLU A 200 -16.61 -2.41 2.33
CA GLU A 200 -17.17 -1.47 1.35
C GLU A 200 -16.65 -0.04 1.60
N ARG A 201 -16.61 0.41 2.86
CA ARG A 201 -16.02 1.72 3.23
C ARG A 201 -14.52 1.75 2.99
N PHE A 202 -13.81 0.67 3.29
CA PHE A 202 -12.37 0.56 3.04
C PHE A 202 -12.07 0.65 1.54
N GLN A 203 -12.79 -0.10 0.69
CA GLN A 203 -12.67 0.00 -0.76
C GLN A 203 -12.98 1.41 -1.25
N SER A 204 -14.07 2.03 -0.79
CA SER A 204 -14.42 3.39 -1.19
C SER A 204 -13.32 4.41 -0.83
N ALA A 205 -12.72 4.28 0.35
CA ALA A 205 -11.64 5.16 0.81
C ALA A 205 -10.33 4.93 0.05
N PHE A 206 -9.97 3.68 -0.23
CA PHE A 206 -8.66 3.28 -0.76
C PHE A 206 -8.63 2.88 -2.23
N SER A 207 -9.74 2.82 -2.96
CA SER A 207 -9.75 2.42 -4.38
C SER A 207 -8.82 3.27 -5.24
N LEU A 208 -8.90 4.60 -5.13
CA LEU A 208 -8.03 5.49 -5.87
C LEU A 208 -6.57 5.45 -5.35
N PRO A 209 -6.32 5.51 -4.02
CA PRO A 209 -4.97 5.29 -3.48
C PRO A 209 -4.32 3.98 -3.93
N SER A 210 -5.01 2.84 -3.87
CA SER A 210 -4.46 1.53 -4.24
C SER A 210 -4.15 1.44 -5.73
N PHE A 211 -5.00 2.05 -6.58
CA PHE A 211 -4.70 2.22 -8.00
C PHE A 211 -3.40 2.99 -8.23
N LEU A 212 -3.24 4.15 -7.58
CA LEU A 212 -2.03 4.95 -7.70
C LEU A 212 -0.78 4.23 -7.18
N LEU A 213 -0.88 3.52 -6.05
CA LEU A 213 0.22 2.71 -5.52
C LEU A 213 0.68 1.65 -6.54
N THR A 214 -0.28 0.99 -7.19
CA THR A 214 -0.01 -0.04 -8.20
C THR A 214 0.64 0.59 -9.44
N MET A 215 0.10 1.72 -9.92
CA MET A 215 0.64 2.46 -11.05
C MET A 215 2.08 2.90 -10.79
N VAL A 216 2.37 3.51 -9.63
CA VAL A 216 3.74 3.91 -9.30
C VAL A 216 4.67 2.71 -9.22
N GLY A 217 4.28 1.66 -8.49
CA GLY A 217 5.11 0.45 -8.37
C GLY A 217 5.43 -0.16 -9.73
N SER A 218 4.45 -0.24 -10.63
CA SER A 218 4.65 -0.71 -12.01
C SER A 218 5.52 0.24 -12.83
N THR A 219 5.26 1.55 -12.82
CA THR A 219 6.05 2.53 -13.58
C THR A 219 7.51 2.54 -13.13
N SER A 220 7.79 2.54 -11.82
CA SER A 220 9.15 2.48 -11.30
C SER A 220 9.85 1.19 -11.73
N SER A 221 9.17 0.05 -11.66
CA SER A 221 9.74 -1.24 -12.08
C SER A 221 10.05 -1.28 -13.58
N PHE A 222 9.14 -0.78 -14.42
CA PHE A 222 9.38 -0.68 -15.87
C PHE A 222 10.50 0.29 -16.22
N THR A 223 10.62 1.38 -15.46
CA THR A 223 11.70 2.36 -15.66
C THR A 223 13.05 1.75 -15.36
N ILE A 224 13.16 1.03 -14.25
CA ILE A 224 14.41 0.39 -13.88
C ILE A 224 14.79 -0.66 -14.92
N LEU A 225 13.82 -1.45 -15.37
CA LEU A 225 14.03 -2.39 -16.46
C LEU A 225 14.48 -1.69 -17.75
N ALA A 226 13.82 -0.60 -18.13
CA ALA A 226 14.21 0.19 -19.30
C ALA A 226 15.62 0.77 -19.16
N SER A 227 15.96 1.30 -17.99
CA SER A 227 17.29 1.83 -17.70
C SER A 227 18.37 0.74 -17.77
N ALA A 228 18.08 -0.46 -17.24
CA ALA A 228 19.00 -1.59 -17.29
C ALA A 228 19.22 -2.13 -18.71
N LEU A 229 18.24 -1.96 -19.61
CA LEU A 229 18.37 -2.31 -21.03
C LEU A 229 19.07 -1.22 -21.84
N HIS A 230 19.04 0.03 -21.38
CA HIS A 230 19.58 1.17 -22.10
C HIS A 230 21.05 1.44 -21.76
N TYR A 231 21.44 1.30 -20.48
CA TYR A 231 22.79 1.65 -20.05
C TYR A 231 23.86 0.75 -20.67
N THR A 232 24.91 1.38 -21.19
CA THR A 232 26.13 0.67 -21.57
C THR A 232 26.93 0.26 -20.33
N PRO A 233 27.80 -0.77 -20.37
CA PRO A 233 28.58 -1.21 -19.21
C PRO A 233 29.46 -0.11 -18.58
N GLU A 234 29.80 0.92 -19.36
CA GLU A 234 30.63 2.05 -18.93
C GLU A 234 29.81 3.11 -18.16
N GLU A 235 28.52 3.21 -18.43
CA GLU A 235 27.57 4.14 -17.76
C GLU A 235 27.04 3.58 -16.43
N VAL A 236 27.19 2.27 -16.19
CA VAL A 236 26.72 1.61 -14.97
C VAL A 236 27.68 1.89 -13.81
N THR A 237 27.50 3.04 -13.18
CA THR A 237 28.27 3.44 -11.99
C THR A 237 27.69 2.80 -10.72
N ALA A 238 28.53 2.66 -9.68
CA ALA A 238 28.10 2.09 -8.39
C ALA A 238 26.92 2.86 -7.74
N PRO A 239 26.84 4.21 -7.78
CA PRO A 239 25.68 4.96 -7.32
C PRO A 239 24.39 4.60 -8.07
N VAL A 240 24.45 4.48 -9.41
CA VAL A 240 23.29 4.11 -10.25
C VAL A 240 22.79 2.71 -9.93
N ILE A 241 23.70 1.75 -9.74
CA ILE A 241 23.32 0.38 -9.33
C ILE A 241 22.62 0.40 -7.97
N ALA A 242 23.17 1.14 -7.00
CA ALA A 242 22.62 1.21 -5.65
C ALA A 242 21.21 1.85 -5.64
N GLU A 243 21.03 2.93 -6.40
CA GLU A 243 19.73 3.61 -6.56
C GLU A 243 18.71 2.70 -7.24
N ASN A 244 19.03 2.14 -8.41
CA ASN A 244 18.13 1.25 -9.12
C ASN A 244 17.76 0.02 -8.28
N THR A 245 18.70 -0.55 -7.54
CA THR A 245 18.42 -1.67 -6.64
C THR A 245 17.48 -1.26 -5.52
N PHE A 246 17.71 -0.10 -4.90
CA PHE A 246 16.87 0.41 -3.81
C PHE A 246 15.44 0.70 -4.28
N VAL A 247 15.28 1.40 -5.39
CA VAL A 247 13.96 1.72 -5.96
C VAL A 247 13.26 0.43 -6.42
N PHE A 248 13.97 -0.53 -7.03
CA PHE A 248 13.38 -1.78 -7.49
C PHE A 248 12.87 -2.63 -6.33
N LEU A 249 13.67 -2.80 -5.27
CA LEU A 249 13.25 -3.59 -4.12
C LEU A 249 12.03 -2.95 -3.45
N THR A 250 12.06 -1.63 -3.23
CA THR A 250 10.95 -0.92 -2.59
C THR A 250 9.67 -0.95 -3.43
N SER A 251 9.76 -0.75 -4.75
CA SER A 251 8.61 -0.83 -5.66
C SER A 251 8.06 -2.25 -5.77
N ALA A 252 8.92 -3.25 -5.93
CA ALA A 252 8.52 -4.64 -6.07
C ALA A 252 7.86 -5.17 -4.79
N PHE A 253 8.45 -4.94 -3.61
CA PHE A 253 7.85 -5.36 -2.34
C PHE A 253 6.54 -4.64 -2.07
N SER A 254 6.45 -3.35 -2.41
CA SER A 254 5.20 -2.59 -2.27
C SER A 254 4.10 -3.18 -3.16
N LEU A 255 4.40 -3.42 -4.44
CA LEU A 255 3.46 -3.98 -5.40
C LEU A 255 3.00 -5.38 -5.00
N ILE A 256 3.93 -6.28 -4.65
CA ILE A 256 3.63 -7.63 -4.17
C ILE A 256 2.76 -7.55 -2.90
N GLY A 257 3.10 -6.66 -1.96
CA GLY A 257 2.36 -6.46 -0.73
C GLY A 257 0.91 -6.04 -1.00
N VAL A 258 0.70 -5.01 -1.82
CA VAL A 258 -0.64 -4.51 -2.20
C VAL A 258 -1.45 -5.62 -2.84
N ILE A 259 -0.93 -6.29 -3.86
CA ILE A 259 -1.63 -7.33 -4.61
C ILE A 259 -1.95 -8.52 -3.71
N ALA A 260 -0.96 -9.04 -2.99
CA ALA A 260 -1.14 -10.22 -2.15
C ALA A 260 -2.15 -9.96 -1.02
N CYS A 261 -2.06 -8.81 -0.34
CA CYS A 261 -2.98 -8.47 0.75
C CYS A 261 -4.39 -8.19 0.23
N ALA A 262 -4.52 -7.49 -0.90
CA ALA A 262 -5.81 -7.22 -1.54
C ALA A 262 -6.50 -8.51 -2.00
N ALA A 263 -5.74 -9.46 -2.57
CA ALA A 263 -6.28 -10.73 -3.06
C ALA A 263 -6.74 -11.68 -1.93
N GLN A 264 -6.13 -11.60 -0.74
CA GLN A 264 -6.54 -12.43 0.40
C GLN A 264 -7.94 -12.11 0.92
N VAL A 265 -8.37 -10.84 0.83
CA VAL A 265 -9.68 -10.39 1.33
C VAL A 265 -10.86 -11.11 0.65
N PRO A 266 -10.99 -11.12 -0.70
CA PRO A 266 -12.07 -11.85 -1.36
C PRO A 266 -11.99 -13.37 -1.15
N ILE A 267 -10.79 -13.95 -1.01
CA ILE A 267 -10.60 -15.37 -0.68
C ILE A 267 -11.20 -15.68 0.71
N ALA A 268 -10.88 -14.86 1.71
CA ALA A 268 -11.42 -15.02 3.06
C ALA A 268 -12.94 -14.81 3.08
N MET A 269 -13.45 -13.83 2.33
CA MET A 269 -14.89 -13.58 2.23
C MET A 269 -15.64 -14.75 1.58
N ASN A 270 -15.11 -15.31 0.49
CA ASN A 270 -15.70 -16.47 -0.17
C ASN A 270 -15.73 -17.70 0.75
N THR A 271 -14.68 -17.89 1.57
CA THR A 271 -14.66 -18.96 2.57
C THR A 271 -15.82 -18.84 3.57
N VAL A 272 -16.06 -17.62 4.10
CA VAL A 272 -17.21 -17.36 4.99
C VAL A 272 -18.53 -17.63 4.27
N LYS A 273 -18.69 -17.17 3.02
CA LYS A 273 -19.89 -17.43 2.21
C LYS A 273 -20.15 -18.92 2.02
N THR A 274 -19.12 -19.71 1.70
CA THR A 274 -19.27 -21.17 1.55
C THR A 274 -19.75 -21.82 2.84
N TYR A 275 -19.24 -21.40 4.00
CA TYR A 275 -19.70 -21.93 5.28
C TYR A 275 -21.11 -21.48 5.64
N LEU A 276 -21.48 -20.23 5.33
CA LEU A 276 -22.86 -19.75 5.49
C LEU A 276 -23.82 -20.52 4.58
N GLN A 277 -23.43 -20.83 3.34
CA GLN A 277 -24.23 -21.64 2.43
C GLN A 277 -24.44 -23.06 2.97
N LYS A 278 -23.38 -23.73 3.43
CA LYS A 278 -23.51 -25.07 4.03
C LYS A 278 -24.36 -25.05 5.29
N LEU A 279 -24.30 -23.98 6.07
CA LEU A 279 -25.14 -23.79 7.24
C LEU A 279 -26.61 -23.60 6.87
N TYR A 280 -26.87 -22.81 5.82
CA TYR A 280 -28.20 -22.63 5.24
C TYR A 280 -28.80 -23.94 4.76
N GLU A 281 -28.03 -24.73 4.01
CA GLU A 281 -28.43 -26.07 3.58
C GLU A 281 -28.76 -26.93 4.80
N LYS A 282 -27.86 -27.04 5.80
CA LYS A 282 -28.16 -27.81 7.02
C LYS A 282 -29.46 -27.41 7.72
N ILE A 283 -29.79 -26.12 7.78
CA ILE A 283 -31.04 -25.64 8.39
C ILE A 283 -32.26 -26.08 7.58
N LEU A 284 -32.22 -25.94 6.25
CA LEU A 284 -33.31 -26.40 5.36
C LEU A 284 -33.60 -27.89 5.48
N TRP A 285 -32.58 -28.72 5.71
CA TRP A 285 -32.73 -30.17 5.80
C TRP A 285 -33.23 -30.67 7.16
N CYS A 286 -33.09 -29.87 8.23
CA CYS A 286 -33.44 -30.28 9.58
C CYS A 286 -34.75 -29.69 10.12
N ASP A 287 -35.40 -28.77 9.40
CA ASP A 287 -36.53 -27.99 9.92
C ASP A 287 -37.80 -28.21 9.07
N ASP A 288 -38.74 -29.00 9.58
CA ASP A 288 -40.10 -29.15 9.02
C ASP A 288 -41.00 -27.92 9.32
N ASP A 289 -40.56 -27.02 10.21
CA ASP A 289 -41.34 -25.87 10.71
C ASP A 289 -40.97 -24.54 9.99
N ILE A 290 -41.22 -24.54 8.68
CA ILE A 290 -40.81 -23.53 7.68
C ILE A 290 -41.17 -22.08 8.04
N LYS A 291 -42.26 -21.86 8.83
CA LYS A 291 -42.78 -20.52 9.11
C LYS A 291 -41.95 -19.70 10.10
N PHE A 292 -41.17 -20.33 10.99
CA PHE A 292 -40.41 -19.58 12.01
C PHE A 292 -39.04 -19.07 11.50
N ASN A 293 -38.56 -19.63 10.39
CA ASN A 293 -37.23 -19.36 9.84
C ASN A 293 -37.23 -18.54 8.54
N GLU A 294 -38.38 -18.18 7.97
CA GLU A 294 -38.49 -17.48 6.68
C GLU A 294 -37.72 -16.14 6.64
N SER A 295 -37.84 -15.32 7.69
CA SER A 295 -37.10 -14.05 7.81
C SER A 295 -35.57 -14.25 7.91
N LEU A 296 -35.13 -15.34 8.52
CA LEU A 296 -33.72 -15.70 8.66
C LEU A 296 -33.15 -16.25 7.35
N ILE A 297 -33.94 -17.07 6.66
CA ILE A 297 -33.66 -17.62 5.33
C ILE A 297 -33.51 -16.49 4.31
N LEU A 298 -34.42 -15.51 4.32
CA LEU A 298 -34.33 -14.31 3.46
C LEU A 298 -33.04 -13.52 3.71
N LEU A 299 -32.70 -13.27 4.97
CA LEU A 299 -31.47 -12.56 5.34
C LEU A 299 -30.20 -13.35 4.97
N LEU A 300 -30.22 -14.69 5.11
CA LEU A 300 -29.13 -15.57 4.69
C LEU A 300 -28.95 -15.54 3.17
N ASN A 301 -30.04 -15.61 2.41
CA ASN A 301 -30.02 -15.50 0.96
C ASN A 301 -29.50 -14.13 0.50
N GLN A 302 -29.95 -13.03 1.11
CA GLN A 302 -29.43 -11.69 0.81
C GLN A 302 -27.92 -11.56 1.09
N LEU A 303 -27.42 -12.15 2.18
CA LEU A 303 -25.99 -12.11 2.52
C LEU A 303 -25.15 -13.04 1.64
N LYS A 304 -25.73 -14.14 1.16
CA LYS A 304 -25.11 -15.06 0.19
C LYS A 304 -24.98 -14.39 -1.18
N GLU A 305 -26.04 -13.73 -1.64
CA GLU A 305 -26.12 -13.10 -2.96
C GLU A 305 -25.33 -11.79 -3.06
N ARG A 306 -24.98 -11.15 -1.93
CA ARG A 306 -24.11 -9.97 -1.96
C ARG A 306 -22.80 -10.29 -2.69
N PRO A 307 -22.39 -9.51 -3.71
CA PRO A 307 -21.15 -9.74 -4.42
C PRO A 307 -19.96 -9.70 -3.45
N SER A 308 -18.92 -10.49 -3.74
CA SER A 308 -17.67 -10.38 -2.98
C SER A 308 -17.08 -9.01 -3.22
N VAL A 309 -16.68 -8.33 -2.14
CA VAL A 309 -15.97 -7.06 -2.24
C VAL A 309 -14.60 -7.35 -2.84
N ILE A 310 -14.42 -7.03 -4.12
CA ILE A 310 -13.13 -7.08 -4.80
C ILE A 310 -12.49 -5.72 -4.55
N LEU A 311 -11.37 -5.69 -3.85
CA LEU A 311 -10.59 -4.48 -3.61
C LEU A 311 -9.88 -4.05 -4.90
N SER A 312 -10.65 -3.57 -5.88
CA SER A 312 -10.11 -3.06 -7.14
C SER A 312 -9.75 -1.58 -7.00
N GLY A 313 -8.69 -1.21 -7.70
CA GLY A 313 -8.37 0.20 -7.91
C GLY A 313 -9.34 0.79 -8.92
N CYS A 314 -10.14 1.78 -8.52
CA CYS A 314 -11.05 2.51 -9.42
C CYS A 314 -12.06 1.66 -10.22
N GLU A 315 -12.62 0.59 -9.64
CA GLU A 315 -13.67 -0.23 -10.30
C GLU A 315 -13.22 -0.87 -11.64
N VAL A 316 -11.92 -0.95 -11.92
CA VAL A 316 -11.38 -1.48 -13.20
C VAL A 316 -11.76 -2.95 -13.46
N ASP A 317 -12.21 -3.67 -12.42
CA ASP A 317 -12.64 -5.08 -12.47
C ASP A 317 -14.15 -5.30 -12.15
N GLN A 318 -15.01 -4.28 -12.21
CA GLN A 318 -16.47 -4.41 -12.08
C GLN A 318 -17.19 -4.29 -13.43
#